data_AF-A0A0S3SQA8-F1
#
_entry.id   AF-A0A0S3SQA8-F1
#
_cell.length_a   1.000
_cell.length_b   1.000
_cell.length_c   1.000
_cell.angle_alpha   90.00
_cell.angle_beta   90.00
_cell.angle_gamma   90.00
#
_symmetry.space_group_name_H-M   'P 1'
#
loop_
_entity.id
_entity.type
_entity.pdbx_description
1 polymer ?
#
loop_
_entity_poly.entity_id
_entity_poly.type
_entity_poly.pdbx_seq_one_letter_code
_entity_poly.pdbx_strand_id
1 'polypeptide(L)'
;MVYLYSEMAKLRCFSGTPLLPSRNQLRRNHGLQRHSNTKVPKSMKIYASMNKESESETPQMLKIVVSGVTELLRVFSPSFDQASFEKQRDEFPISTVDDVLSIIKSDYDNAYFVTGNFTSSIYAEDCMFEDPTIKFRGRELYARNLKLLVPFFDRASIILQNIEKDVESDRKFVLASWKLRTNLKLPWRPLISIDGSTIYELNEDYRIVRHVESWNVSAVEAVLQIFSLNSGG
;
A
#
# COMPACT_ATOMS: atom_id res chain seq x y z
N MET A 1 8.12 6.22 17.05
CA MET A 1 7.71 5.17 16.09
C MET A 1 6.20 5.11 16.03
N VAL A 2 5.61 5.84 15.08
CA VAL A 2 4.62 6.88 15.42
C VAL A 2 3.37 6.88 14.54
N TYR A 3 3.19 5.97 13.58
CA TYR A 3 1.97 5.99 12.72
C TYR A 3 0.92 4.93 13.02
N LEU A 4 1.19 4.06 13.98
CA LEU A 4 0.13 3.47 14.80
C LEU A 4 -0.26 4.34 16.01
N TYR A 5 0.54 5.37 16.29
CA TYR A 5 0.28 6.36 17.34
C TYR A 5 -0.41 7.64 16.84
N SER A 6 -0.30 8.00 15.55
CA SER A 6 -0.76 9.30 15.04
C SER A 6 -2.24 9.35 14.64
N GLU A 7 -2.81 8.28 14.06
CA GLU A 7 -4.19 8.34 13.55
C GLU A 7 -5.26 8.18 14.64
N MET A 8 -4.94 7.55 15.77
CA MET A 8 -5.89 7.36 16.88
C MET A 8 -5.99 8.59 17.81
N ALA A 9 -5.08 9.56 17.69
CA ALA A 9 -5.04 10.75 18.55
C ALA A 9 -5.68 12.01 17.94
N LYS A 10 -6.22 11.96 16.71
CA LYS A 10 -6.87 13.12 16.04
C LYS A 10 -8.40 13.12 16.05
N LEU A 11 -9.04 12.15 16.72
CA LEU A 11 -10.50 12.05 16.81
C LEU A 11 -11.06 12.53 18.16
N ARG A 12 -10.54 13.65 18.70
CA ARG A 12 -11.25 14.40 19.75
C ARG A 12 -11.23 15.90 19.46
N CYS A 13 -12.46 16.45 19.49
CA CYS A 13 -12.84 17.86 19.47
C CYS A 13 -12.82 18.54 18.10
N PHE A 14 -13.97 18.51 17.41
CA PHE A 14 -14.74 19.73 17.10
C PHE A 14 -16.19 19.35 16.85
N SER A 15 -17.03 19.55 17.88
CA SER A 15 -18.48 19.62 17.75
C SER A 15 -18.83 20.92 17.04
N GLY A 16 -19.38 20.84 15.84
CA GLY A 16 -19.93 21.96 15.09
C GLY A 16 -21.10 21.48 14.24
N THR A 17 -22.29 21.92 14.61
CA THR A 17 -23.59 21.65 13.96
C THR A 17 -23.60 21.90 12.44
N PRO A 18 -24.35 21.11 11.65
CA PRO A 18 -24.48 21.33 10.21
C PRO A 18 -25.52 22.41 9.88
N LEU A 19 -25.13 23.41 9.07
CA LEU A 19 -26.06 24.31 8.38
C LEU A 19 -26.16 23.88 6.91
N LEU A 20 -27.39 23.65 6.46
CA LEU A 20 -27.77 23.44 5.05
C LEU A 20 -27.32 24.60 4.16
N PRO A 21 -27.12 24.34 2.86
CA PRO A 21 -27.63 25.26 1.85
C PRO A 21 -28.55 24.64 0.80
N SER A 22 -29.43 25.54 0.35
CA SER A 22 -30.54 25.43 -0.57
C SER A 22 -30.15 25.02 -1.99
N ARG A 23 -31.04 24.22 -2.61
CA ARG A 23 -30.99 23.75 -4.00
C ARG A 23 -31.81 24.71 -4.87
N ASN A 24 -31.17 25.36 -5.84
CA ASN A 24 -31.79 25.76 -7.11
C ASN A 24 -30.74 26.25 -8.11
N GLN A 25 -30.67 25.59 -9.27
CA GLN A 25 -30.89 26.18 -10.61
C GLN A 25 -30.42 25.17 -11.68
N LEU A 26 -31.38 24.75 -12.51
CA LEU A 26 -31.16 24.02 -13.75
C LEU A 26 -30.26 24.83 -14.68
N ARG A 27 -29.30 24.18 -15.34
CA ARG A 27 -28.91 24.55 -16.69
C ARG A 27 -28.70 23.30 -17.55
N ARG A 28 -29.58 23.17 -18.54
CA ARG A 28 -29.46 22.29 -19.71
C ARG A 28 -28.17 22.64 -20.46
N ASN A 29 -27.48 21.63 -20.95
CA ASN A 29 -26.74 21.72 -22.21
C ASN A 29 -26.90 20.40 -22.98
N HIS A 30 -27.37 20.53 -24.21
CA HIS A 30 -27.46 19.48 -25.21
C HIS A 30 -26.11 19.29 -25.91
N GLY A 31 -25.84 18.06 -26.34
CA GLY A 31 -25.14 17.79 -27.60
C GLY A 31 -23.72 17.25 -27.50
N LEU A 32 -23.59 15.93 -27.66
CA LEU A 32 -22.80 15.25 -28.71
C LEU A 32 -22.45 13.84 -28.23
N GLN A 33 -23.30 12.88 -28.59
CA GLN A 33 -23.05 11.46 -28.38
C GLN A 33 -22.08 11.00 -29.48
N ARG A 34 -20.78 11.05 -29.18
CA ARG A 34 -19.75 10.35 -29.96
C ARG A 34 -19.61 8.93 -29.40
N HIS A 35 -20.22 7.97 -30.10
CA HIS A 35 -19.88 6.56 -29.90
C HIS A 35 -18.41 6.34 -30.29
N SER A 36 -17.56 6.23 -29.28
CA SER A 36 -16.21 5.68 -29.39
C SER A 36 -16.21 4.35 -28.66
N ASN A 37 -16.03 3.26 -29.41
CA ASN A 37 -15.96 1.91 -28.88
C ASN A 37 -14.52 1.68 -28.39
N THR A 38 -14.13 2.38 -27.32
CA THR A 38 -12.78 2.27 -26.75
C THR A 38 -12.79 1.07 -25.81
N LYS A 39 -12.03 0.02 -26.14
CA LYS A 39 -11.79 -1.10 -25.21
C LYS A 39 -11.07 -0.53 -24.00
N VAL A 40 -11.75 -0.44 -22.86
CA VAL A 40 -11.13 -0.03 -21.59
C VAL A 40 -10.02 -1.03 -21.26
N PRO A 41 -8.76 -0.58 -21.08
CA PRO A 41 -7.65 -1.45 -20.73
C PRO A 41 -7.93 -2.26 -19.47
N LYS A 42 -7.39 -3.48 -19.38
CA LYS A 42 -7.60 -4.37 -18.23
C LYS A 42 -7.14 -3.71 -16.93
N SER A 43 -6.03 -2.98 -16.95
CA SER A 43 -5.53 -2.22 -15.81
C SER A 43 -6.53 -1.15 -15.36
N MET A 44 -7.18 -0.45 -16.30
CA MET A 44 -8.13 0.60 -15.99
C MET A 44 -9.45 0.05 -15.46
N LYS A 45 -9.84 -1.17 -15.85
CA LYS A 45 -10.93 -1.90 -15.18
C LYS A 45 -10.57 -2.30 -13.75
N ILE A 46 -9.35 -2.80 -13.53
CA ILE A 46 -8.86 -3.15 -12.19
C ILE A 46 -8.79 -1.88 -11.30
N TYR A 47 -8.23 -0.80 -11.82
CA TYR A 47 -8.19 0.50 -11.15
C TYR A 47 -9.58 1.06 -10.85
N ALA A 48 -10.50 0.99 -11.82
CA ALA A 48 -11.88 1.44 -11.63
C ALA A 48 -12.67 0.55 -10.66
N SER A 49 -12.42 -0.76 -10.61
CA SER A 49 -13.00 -1.64 -9.59
C SER A 49 -12.43 -1.35 -8.21
N MET A 50 -11.13 -1.05 -8.09
CA MET A 50 -10.50 -0.72 -6.81
C MET A 50 -10.95 0.64 -6.27
N ASN A 51 -11.07 1.66 -7.13
CA ASN A 51 -11.61 2.96 -6.73
C ASN A 51 -13.11 2.91 -6.40
N LYS A 52 -13.83 1.87 -6.80
CA LYS A 52 -15.25 1.69 -6.44
C LYS A 52 -15.42 1.25 -4.98
N GLU A 53 -14.38 0.70 -4.36
CA GLU A 53 -14.40 0.27 -2.95
C GLU A 53 -13.83 1.32 -1.98
N SER A 54 -13.24 2.41 -2.47
CA SER A 54 -12.58 3.43 -1.63
C SER A 54 -13.48 4.63 -1.30
N GLU A 55 -14.56 4.40 -0.56
CA GLU A 55 -15.17 5.44 0.27
C GLU A 55 -15.81 4.76 1.49
N SER A 56 -14.98 4.13 2.34
CA SER A 56 -15.47 3.66 3.63
C SER A 56 -14.41 3.81 4.70
N GLU A 57 -14.83 4.39 5.83
CA GLU A 57 -14.07 4.34 7.07
C GLU A 57 -13.74 2.89 7.41
N THR A 58 -12.52 2.63 7.89
CA THR A 58 -12.11 1.30 8.35
C THR A 58 -13.17 0.74 9.31
N PRO A 59 -13.80 -0.41 9.01
CA PRO A 59 -14.82 -1.02 9.85
C PRO A 59 -14.36 -1.10 11.32
N GLN A 60 -15.25 -0.84 12.28
CA GLN A 60 -14.89 -0.77 13.71
C GLN A 60 -14.18 -2.04 14.21
N MET A 61 -14.58 -3.20 13.70
CA MET A 61 -13.94 -4.48 14.02
C MET A 61 -12.48 -4.52 13.57
N LEU A 62 -12.17 -4.00 12.39
CA LEU A 62 -10.79 -3.93 11.89
C LEU A 62 -9.91 -3.04 12.78
N LYS A 63 -10.45 -1.92 13.29
CA LYS A 63 -9.71 -1.07 14.23
C LYS A 63 -9.33 -1.80 15.52
N ILE A 64 -10.24 -2.61 16.07
CA ILE A 64 -9.97 -3.39 17.28
C ILE A 64 -8.89 -4.44 17.01
N VAL A 65 -9.02 -5.19 15.91
CA VAL A 65 -8.07 -6.26 15.57
C VAL A 65 -6.67 -5.68 15.28
N VAL A 66 -6.57 -4.60 14.50
CA VAL A 66 -5.29 -3.91 14.24
C VAL A 66 -4.70 -3.38 15.54
N SER A 67 -5.50 -2.79 16.43
CA SER A 67 -5.02 -2.37 17.75
C SER A 67 -4.39 -3.53 18.54
N GLY A 68 -5.03 -4.70 18.55
CA GLY A 68 -4.49 -5.91 19.19
C GLY A 68 -3.14 -6.36 18.63
N VAL A 69 -2.97 -6.35 17.30
CA VAL A 69 -1.66 -6.65 16.67
C VAL A 69 -0.59 -5.71 17.17
N THR A 70 -0.95 -4.47 17.43
CA THR A 70 0.02 -3.40 17.61
C THR A 70 0.50 -3.32 19.04
N GLU A 71 -0.38 -3.63 20.00
CA GLU A 71 0.02 -3.93 21.37
C GLU A 71 0.89 -5.19 21.42
N LEU A 72 0.55 -6.22 20.64
CA LEU A 72 1.38 -7.43 20.55
C LEU A 72 2.79 -7.13 20.04
N LEU A 73 2.90 -6.42 18.91
CA LEU A 73 4.18 -6.01 18.36
C LEU A 73 4.97 -5.18 19.37
N ARG A 74 4.32 -4.30 20.15
CA ARG A 74 5.01 -3.50 21.19
C ARG A 74 5.62 -4.38 22.27
N VAL A 75 4.87 -5.37 22.78
CA VAL A 75 5.35 -6.29 23.82
C VAL A 75 6.52 -7.14 23.32
N PHE A 76 6.49 -7.54 22.05
CA PHE A 76 7.49 -8.42 21.44
C PHE A 76 8.47 -7.69 20.52
N SER A 77 8.54 -6.36 20.58
CA SER A 77 9.43 -5.56 19.73
C SER A 77 10.89 -5.84 20.10
N PRO A 78 11.72 -6.31 19.16
CA PRO A 78 13.16 -6.34 19.37
C PRO A 78 13.67 -4.92 19.62
N SER A 79 14.72 -4.76 20.42
CA SER A 79 15.40 -3.47 20.59
C SER A 79 15.88 -2.98 19.21
N PHE A 80 15.21 -1.96 18.67
CA PHE A 80 15.52 -1.41 17.36
C PHE A 80 16.54 -0.28 17.51
N ASP A 81 17.77 -0.52 17.09
CA ASP A 81 18.78 0.53 17.00
C ASP A 81 18.48 1.44 15.81
N GLN A 82 18.05 2.66 16.14
CA GLN A 82 17.67 3.70 15.19
C GLN A 82 18.87 4.34 14.45
N ALA A 83 20.10 3.87 14.72
CA ALA A 83 21.34 4.52 14.33
C ALA A 83 21.80 4.24 12.88
N SER A 84 21.18 3.30 12.17
CA SER A 84 21.61 2.89 10.83
C SER A 84 20.62 3.25 9.71
N PHE A 85 19.95 4.41 9.80
CA PHE A 85 19.25 4.98 8.63
C PHE A 85 20.30 5.62 7.71
N GLU A 86 21.10 4.79 7.05
CA GLU A 86 21.90 5.28 5.93
C GLU A 86 20.94 5.73 4.82
N LYS A 87 20.93 7.04 4.58
CA LYS A 87 20.18 7.68 3.51
C LYS A 87 20.95 7.42 2.21
N GLN A 88 20.93 6.18 1.71
CA GLN A 88 21.40 5.91 0.34
C GLN A 88 20.41 6.55 -0.63
N ARG A 89 20.80 7.72 -1.13
CA ARG A 89 20.13 8.43 -2.20
C ARG A 89 20.84 8.03 -3.50
N ASP A 90 20.50 6.86 -4.00
CA ASP A 90 20.83 6.54 -5.38
C ASP A 90 19.81 7.27 -6.25
N GLU A 91 20.21 8.45 -6.73
CA GLU A 91 19.49 9.17 -7.77
C GLU A 91 19.71 8.43 -9.09
N PHE A 92 18.81 7.51 -9.40
CA PHE A 92 18.76 6.89 -10.72
C PHE A 92 18.14 7.90 -11.70
N PRO A 93 18.77 8.18 -12.85
CA PRO A 93 18.13 8.93 -13.91
C PRO A 93 17.01 8.06 -14.50
N ILE A 94 15.76 8.38 -14.15
CA ILE A 94 14.57 7.72 -14.69
C ILE A 94 14.08 8.54 -15.87
N SER A 95 14.02 7.94 -17.05
CA SER A 95 13.63 8.61 -18.29
C SER A 95 12.43 7.95 -18.98
N THR A 96 12.11 6.70 -18.61
CA THR A 96 11.04 5.92 -19.21
C THR A 96 10.28 5.08 -18.18
N VAL A 97 9.11 4.56 -18.58
CA VAL A 97 8.36 3.56 -17.78
C VAL A 97 9.15 2.25 -17.64
N ASP A 98 9.96 1.90 -18.65
CA ASP A 98 10.78 0.69 -18.61
C ASP A 98 11.89 0.77 -17.55
N ASP A 99 12.46 1.96 -17.34
CA ASP A 99 13.42 2.20 -16.27
C ASP A 99 12.77 1.92 -14.91
N VAL A 100 11.59 2.48 -14.65
CA VAL A 100 10.82 2.24 -13.42
C VAL A 100 10.49 0.75 -13.24
N LEU A 101 10.04 0.10 -14.31
CA LEU A 101 9.69 -1.32 -14.29
C LEU A 101 10.90 -2.20 -13.97
N SER A 102 12.09 -1.85 -14.48
CA SER A 102 13.34 -2.56 -14.17
C SER A 102 13.73 -2.41 -12.70
N ILE A 103 13.56 -1.21 -12.13
CA ILE A 103 13.86 -0.95 -10.72
C ILE A 103 12.87 -1.70 -9.82
N ILE A 104 11.58 -1.68 -10.14
CA ILE A 104 10.57 -2.45 -9.38
C ILE A 104 10.92 -3.94 -9.37
N LYS A 105 11.31 -4.51 -10.52
CA LYS A 105 11.77 -5.91 -10.58
C LYS A 105 12.96 -6.16 -9.66
N SER A 106 13.98 -5.29 -9.72
CA SER A 106 15.15 -5.38 -8.84
C SER A 106 14.79 -5.26 -7.36
N ASP A 107 13.85 -4.39 -7.00
CA ASP A 107 13.36 -4.26 -5.62
C ASP A 107 12.69 -5.56 -5.15
N TYR A 108 11.88 -6.22 -5.99
CA TYR A 108 11.30 -7.53 -5.68
C TYR A 108 12.37 -8.62 -5.54
N ASP A 109 13.39 -8.64 -6.41
CA ASP A 109 14.52 -9.57 -6.31
C ASP A 109 15.29 -9.37 -4.99
N ASN A 110 15.38 -8.13 -4.51
CA ASN A 110 15.94 -7.76 -3.21
C ASN A 110 14.95 -7.93 -2.03
N ALA A 111 13.78 -8.50 -2.29
CA ALA A 111 12.72 -8.74 -1.32
C ALA A 111 12.36 -7.49 -0.50
N TYR A 112 12.26 -6.32 -1.17
CA TYR A 112 12.20 -5.00 -0.53
C TYR A 112 11.16 -4.88 0.59
N PHE A 113 10.00 -5.53 0.46
CA PHE A 113 8.94 -5.50 1.47
C PHE A 113 9.38 -6.06 2.83
N VAL A 114 10.24 -7.08 2.82
CA VAL A 114 10.66 -7.80 4.03
C VAL A 114 12.08 -7.43 4.46
N THR A 115 12.85 -6.74 3.62
CA THR A 115 14.16 -6.15 3.94
C THR A 115 14.09 -4.66 4.27
N GLY A 116 12.99 -4.00 3.88
CA GLY A 116 12.81 -2.55 3.92
C GLY A 116 13.74 -1.78 2.98
N ASN A 117 14.39 -2.45 2.03
CA ASN A 117 15.33 -1.86 1.07
C ASN A 117 14.64 -1.73 -0.29
N PHE A 118 13.93 -0.63 -0.48
CA PHE A 118 13.33 -0.28 -1.77
C PHE A 118 14.03 0.94 -2.35
N THR A 119 14.00 1.07 -3.68
CA THR A 119 14.62 2.18 -4.38
C THR A 119 13.77 3.43 -4.22
N SER A 120 13.94 4.11 -3.08
CA SER A 120 13.04 5.22 -2.72
C SER A 120 13.03 6.35 -3.74
N SER A 121 14.12 6.60 -4.47
CA SER A 121 14.17 7.69 -5.45
C SER A 121 13.09 7.58 -6.52
N ILE A 122 12.61 6.38 -6.90
CA ILE A 122 11.54 6.26 -7.92
C ILE A 122 10.16 6.75 -7.45
N TYR A 123 9.99 7.08 -6.18
CA TYR A 123 8.75 7.56 -5.59
C TYR A 123 8.74 9.08 -5.44
N ALA A 124 7.59 9.71 -5.66
CA ALA A 124 7.36 11.11 -5.29
C ALA A 124 7.40 11.28 -3.76
N GLU A 125 7.80 12.46 -3.28
CA GLU A 125 7.92 12.74 -1.84
C GLU A 125 6.60 12.50 -1.09
N ASP A 126 5.49 12.95 -1.67
CA ASP A 126 4.13 12.89 -1.13
C ASP A 126 3.30 11.71 -1.67
N CYS A 127 3.98 10.68 -2.19
CA CYS A 127 3.35 9.46 -2.72
C CYS A 127 2.30 8.91 -1.75
N MET A 128 1.15 8.53 -2.30
CA MET A 128 0.09 7.84 -1.58
C MET A 128 0.41 6.36 -1.48
N PHE A 129 0.30 5.81 -0.27
CA PHE A 129 0.39 4.38 0.00
C PHE A 129 -0.95 3.90 0.56
N GLU A 130 -1.46 2.81 0.02
CA GLU A 130 -2.76 2.26 0.40
C GLU A 130 -2.72 0.74 0.32
N ASP A 131 -3.18 0.08 1.37
CA ASP A 131 -3.42 -1.35 1.43
C ASP A 131 -4.81 -1.62 2.06
N PRO A 132 -5.28 -2.87 2.13
CA PRO A 132 -6.60 -3.19 2.70
C PRO A 132 -6.80 -2.77 4.17
N THR A 133 -5.75 -2.41 4.90
CA THR A 133 -5.77 -2.04 6.32
C THR A 133 -5.58 -0.55 6.56
N ILE A 134 -4.74 0.12 5.76
CA ILE A 134 -4.30 1.51 6.02
C ILE A 134 -4.12 2.33 4.73
N LYS A 135 -4.16 3.66 4.89
CA LYS A 135 -3.92 4.63 3.83
C LYS A 135 -3.18 5.84 4.39
N PHE A 136 -2.08 6.24 3.75
CA PHE A 136 -1.26 7.38 4.20
C PHE A 136 -0.42 7.98 3.06
N ARG A 137 0.17 9.15 3.32
CA ARG A 137 1.12 9.82 2.39
C ARG A 137 2.50 9.93 2.98
N GLY A 138 3.50 9.89 2.11
CA GLY A 138 4.88 10.24 2.44
C GLY A 138 5.84 9.09 2.23
N ARG A 139 6.80 9.30 1.34
CA ARG A 139 7.84 8.31 1.00
C ARG A 139 8.75 7.98 2.17
N GLU A 140 9.21 8.99 2.92
CA GLU A 140 10.03 8.76 4.12
C GLU A 140 9.27 8.00 5.22
N LEU A 141 7.94 8.20 5.29
CA LEU A 141 7.09 7.46 6.22
C LEU A 141 6.98 5.97 5.80
N TYR A 142 6.74 5.70 4.52
CA TYR A 142 6.72 4.32 4.00
C TYR A 142 8.05 3.59 4.27
N ALA A 143 9.18 4.24 3.98
CA ALA A 143 10.52 3.70 4.26
C ALA A 143 10.71 3.31 5.73
N ARG A 144 10.28 4.20 6.64
CA ARG A 144 10.33 3.95 8.07
C ARG A 144 9.44 2.78 8.47
N ASN A 145 8.21 2.73 7.96
CA ASN A 145 7.24 1.68 8.30
C ASN A 145 7.75 0.31 7.88
N LEU A 146 8.30 0.15 6.66
CA LEU A 146 8.91 -1.11 6.24
C LEU A 146 10.04 -1.53 7.19
N LYS A 147 10.96 -0.61 7.51
CA LYS A 147 12.10 -0.89 8.41
C LYS A 147 11.67 -1.32 9.82
N LEU A 148 10.54 -0.82 10.33
CA LEU A 148 10.01 -1.23 11.63
C LEU A 148 9.50 -2.67 11.65
N LEU A 149 9.08 -3.20 10.50
CA LEU A 149 8.56 -4.56 10.39
C LEU A 149 9.67 -5.61 10.25
N VAL A 150 10.80 -5.24 9.64
CA VAL A 150 11.94 -6.14 9.37
C VAL A 150 12.34 -7.03 10.56
N PRO A 151 12.47 -6.52 11.81
CA PRO A 151 12.88 -7.36 12.93
C PRO A 151 11.93 -8.54 13.21
N PHE A 152 10.65 -8.39 12.89
CA PHE A 152 9.62 -9.41 13.12
C PHE A 152 9.63 -10.51 12.06
N PHE A 153 10.27 -10.33 10.92
CA PHE A 153 10.26 -11.33 9.86
C PHE A 153 11.27 -12.45 10.11
N ASP A 154 10.86 -13.69 9.82
CA ASP A 154 11.69 -14.89 9.86
C ASP A 154 11.37 -15.80 8.66
N ARG A 155 12.42 -16.20 7.93
CA ARG A 155 12.33 -16.95 6.66
C ARG A 155 11.34 -16.31 5.68
N ALA A 156 11.39 -14.99 5.57
CA ALA A 156 10.50 -14.24 4.71
C ALA A 156 10.89 -14.37 3.23
N SER A 157 9.87 -14.43 2.38
CA SER A 157 10.00 -14.42 0.93
C SER A 157 8.87 -13.62 0.33
N ILE A 158 9.19 -12.74 -0.61
CA ILE A 158 8.21 -12.14 -1.51
C ILE A 158 8.64 -12.42 -2.94
N ILE A 159 7.75 -13.03 -3.73
CA ILE A 159 8.07 -13.51 -5.08
C ILE A 159 7.17 -12.80 -6.07
N LEU A 160 7.78 -12.03 -6.97
CA LEU A 160 7.10 -11.42 -8.11
C LEU A 160 6.62 -12.52 -9.08
N GLN A 161 5.32 -12.55 -9.36
CA GLN A 161 4.69 -13.52 -10.27
C GLN A 161 4.56 -12.95 -11.68
N ASN A 162 4.10 -11.72 -11.79
CA ASN A 162 3.96 -11.01 -13.05
C ASN A 162 4.16 -9.50 -12.84
N ILE A 163 4.61 -8.82 -13.88
CA ILE A 163 4.66 -7.36 -13.92
C ILE A 163 4.37 -6.87 -15.34
N GLU A 164 3.36 -6.03 -15.47
CA GLU A 164 2.91 -5.46 -16.73
C GLU A 164 2.79 -3.94 -16.61
N LYS A 165 3.05 -3.23 -17.71
CA LYS A 165 2.86 -1.78 -17.80
C LYS A 165 1.66 -1.48 -18.69
N ASP A 166 0.89 -0.47 -18.30
CA ASP A 166 -0.14 0.12 -19.14
C ASP A 166 0.23 1.56 -19.45
N VAL A 167 0.51 1.82 -20.73
CA VAL A 167 0.96 3.11 -21.25
C VAL A 167 -0.04 3.66 -22.27
N GLU A 168 -1.17 2.98 -22.49
CA GLU A 168 -2.16 3.36 -23.51
C GLU A 168 -3.16 4.42 -23.00
N SER A 169 -3.22 4.64 -21.68
CA SER A 169 -4.10 5.63 -21.08
C SER A 169 -3.38 6.96 -20.81
N ASP A 170 -4.12 8.05 -20.58
CA ASP A 170 -3.58 9.35 -20.15
C ASP A 170 -2.71 9.25 -18.88
N ARG A 171 -2.76 8.11 -18.18
CA ARG A 171 -1.97 7.79 -17.00
C ARG A 171 -1.10 6.57 -17.28
N LYS A 172 0.13 6.60 -16.77
CA LYS A 172 1.09 5.51 -16.89
C LYS A 172 1.00 4.65 -15.64
N PHE A 173 0.71 3.35 -15.80
CA PHE A 173 0.61 2.43 -14.69
C PHE A 173 1.57 1.25 -14.84
N VAL A 174 2.04 0.73 -13.71
CA VAL A 174 2.67 -0.59 -13.60
C VAL A 174 1.82 -1.43 -12.65
N LEU A 175 1.49 -2.65 -13.06
CA LEU A 175 0.77 -3.63 -12.25
C LEU A 175 1.71 -4.81 -11.98
N ALA A 176 1.97 -5.08 -10.70
CA ALA A 176 2.72 -6.25 -10.25
C ALA A 176 1.79 -7.21 -9.51
N SER A 177 1.94 -8.52 -9.71
CA SER A 177 1.36 -9.54 -8.84
C SER A 177 2.45 -10.31 -8.12
N TRP A 178 2.23 -10.65 -6.85
CA TRP A 178 3.25 -11.18 -5.97
C TRP A 178 2.69 -12.19 -4.96
N LYS A 179 3.58 -12.97 -4.36
CA LYS A 179 3.27 -13.88 -3.24
C LYS A 179 4.19 -13.61 -2.07
N LEU A 180 3.61 -13.29 -0.92
CA LEU A 180 4.30 -13.07 0.35
C LEU A 180 4.14 -14.30 1.24
N ARG A 181 5.25 -14.75 1.81
CA ARG A 181 5.26 -15.78 2.85
C ARG A 181 6.31 -15.45 3.90
N THR A 182 5.96 -15.49 5.17
CA THR A 182 6.91 -15.28 6.28
C THR A 182 6.40 -15.91 7.56
N ASN A 183 7.30 -16.33 8.44
CA ASN A 183 6.94 -16.51 9.85
C ASN A 183 7.17 -15.20 10.59
N LEU A 184 6.40 -14.93 11.63
CA LEU A 184 6.70 -13.81 12.53
C LEU A 184 7.50 -14.30 13.74
N LYS A 185 8.47 -13.50 14.20
CA LYS A 185 9.23 -13.70 15.44
C LYS A 185 8.40 -13.35 16.68
N LEU A 186 7.27 -14.04 16.82
CA LEU A 186 6.40 -14.03 18.00
C LEU A 186 6.48 -15.40 18.68
N PRO A 187 6.10 -15.54 19.97
CA PRO A 187 6.28 -16.79 20.71
C PRO A 187 5.67 -18.03 20.03
N TRP A 188 4.53 -17.89 19.34
CA TRP A 188 3.86 -18.96 18.62
C TRP A 188 4.19 -19.04 17.12
N ARG A 189 5.11 -18.19 16.64
CA ARG A 189 5.68 -18.21 15.28
C ARG A 189 4.63 -18.34 14.15
N PRO A 190 3.63 -17.44 14.10
CA PRO A 190 2.54 -17.55 13.13
C PRO A 190 3.07 -17.46 11.70
N LEU A 191 2.48 -18.24 10.80
CA LEU A 191 2.75 -18.20 9.37
C LEU A 191 1.82 -17.19 8.69
N ILE A 192 2.42 -16.21 8.01
CA ILE A 192 1.74 -15.32 7.09
C ILE A 192 1.93 -15.82 5.65
N SER A 193 0.84 -15.93 4.90
CA SER A 193 0.82 -16.32 3.49
C SER A 193 -0.27 -15.55 2.75
N ILE A 194 0.13 -14.63 1.88
CA ILE A 194 -0.78 -13.71 1.17
C ILE A 194 -0.32 -13.62 -0.28
N ASP A 195 -1.26 -13.79 -1.21
CA ASP A 195 -1.03 -13.47 -2.62
C ASP A 195 -1.66 -12.10 -2.87
N GLY A 196 -1.02 -11.26 -3.67
CA GLY A 196 -1.46 -9.88 -3.85
C GLY A 196 -1.06 -9.26 -5.17
N SER A 197 -1.49 -8.02 -5.34
CA SER A 197 -1.09 -7.18 -6.45
C SER A 197 -0.85 -5.75 -6.01
N THR A 198 0.06 -5.06 -6.69
CA THR A 198 0.36 -3.66 -6.48
C THR A 198 0.18 -2.88 -7.77
N ILE A 199 -0.59 -1.79 -7.71
CA ILE A 199 -0.66 -0.77 -8.76
C ILE A 199 0.26 0.38 -8.40
N TYR A 200 1.14 0.72 -9.33
CA TYR A 200 2.00 1.89 -9.29
C TYR A 200 1.51 2.89 -10.34
N GLU A 201 1.00 4.04 -9.92
CA GLU A 201 0.65 5.15 -10.81
C GLU A 201 1.84 6.11 -10.93
N LEU A 202 2.25 6.41 -12.16
CA LEU A 202 3.38 7.28 -12.46
C LEU A 202 2.91 8.65 -12.93
N ASN A 203 3.63 9.70 -12.52
CA ASN A 203 3.45 11.05 -13.06
C ASN A 203 4.23 11.26 -14.38
N GLU A 204 4.23 12.49 -14.88
CA GLU A 204 4.92 12.89 -16.11
C GLU A 204 6.45 12.68 -16.02
N ASP A 205 7.02 12.86 -14.82
CA ASP A 205 8.44 12.66 -14.49
C ASP A 205 8.80 11.19 -14.18
N TYR A 206 7.88 10.24 -14.44
CA TYR A 206 8.05 8.82 -14.15
C TYR A 206 8.29 8.47 -12.67
N ARG A 207 7.84 9.34 -11.75
CA ARG A 207 7.83 9.06 -10.32
C ARG A 207 6.52 8.38 -9.91
N ILE A 208 6.61 7.40 -9.03
CA ILE A 208 5.44 6.74 -8.43
C ILE A 208 4.76 7.73 -7.49
N VAL A 209 3.53 8.11 -7.82
CA VAL A 209 2.69 9.02 -7.02
C VAL A 209 1.62 8.27 -6.22
N ARG A 210 1.29 7.03 -6.62
CA ARG A 210 0.38 6.14 -5.88
C ARG A 210 0.92 4.72 -5.94
N HIS A 211 1.03 4.09 -4.77
CA HIS A 211 1.34 2.69 -4.56
C HIS A 211 0.15 2.08 -3.84
N VAL A 212 -0.63 1.26 -4.53
CA VAL A 212 -1.87 0.69 -3.99
C VAL A 212 -1.82 -0.82 -4.06
N GLU A 213 -1.93 -1.47 -2.91
CA GLU A 213 -1.96 -2.90 -2.77
C GLU A 213 -3.38 -3.46 -2.73
N SER A 214 -3.52 -4.71 -3.16
CA SER A 214 -4.70 -5.53 -2.95
C SER A 214 -4.27 -6.95 -2.64
N TRP A 215 -5.01 -7.59 -1.75
CA TRP A 215 -4.73 -8.95 -1.29
C TRP A 215 -5.82 -9.90 -1.77
N ASN A 216 -5.46 -11.16 -1.96
CA ASN A 216 -6.41 -12.23 -2.30
C ASN A 216 -7.31 -12.64 -1.11
N VAL A 217 -7.01 -12.13 0.08
CA VAL A 217 -7.75 -12.33 1.34
C VAL A 217 -8.18 -10.98 1.90
N SER A 218 -9.20 -10.98 2.75
CA SER A 218 -9.61 -9.76 3.45
C SER A 218 -8.55 -9.29 4.45
N ALA A 219 -8.60 -7.99 4.79
CA ALA A 219 -7.77 -7.41 5.84
C ALA A 219 -7.91 -8.16 7.19
N VAL A 220 -9.14 -8.58 7.54
CA VAL A 220 -9.39 -9.31 8.79
C VAL A 220 -8.71 -10.67 8.74
N GLU A 221 -8.89 -11.44 7.66
CA GLU A 221 -8.29 -12.76 7.51
C GLU A 221 -6.76 -12.68 7.55
N ALA A 222 -6.16 -11.73 6.84
CA ALA A 222 -4.71 -11.49 6.87
C ALA A 222 -4.21 -11.21 8.29
N VAL A 223 -4.92 -10.36 9.04
CA VAL A 223 -4.54 -10.05 10.42
C VAL A 223 -4.75 -11.24 11.36
N LEU A 224 -5.81 -12.03 11.17
CA LEU A 224 -6.05 -13.25 11.96
C LEU A 224 -4.93 -14.29 11.79
N GLN A 225 -4.19 -14.29 10.67
CA GLN A 225 -3.01 -15.15 10.52
C GLN A 225 -1.95 -14.86 11.59
N ILE A 226 -1.83 -13.61 12.09
CA ILE A 226 -0.89 -13.22 13.15
C ILE A 226 -1.22 -13.92 14.48
N PHE A 227 -2.51 -14.15 14.77
CA PHE A 227 -2.97 -14.79 16.00
C PHE A 227 -3.20 -16.29 15.86
N SER A 228 -3.11 -16.81 14.64
CA SER A 228 -3.29 -18.23 14.38
C SER A 228 -2.11 -19.01 14.99
N LEU A 229 -2.42 -19.90 15.92
CA LEU A 229 -1.48 -20.93 16.35
C LEU A 229 -1.27 -21.84 15.14
N ASN A 230 -0.01 -22.13 14.80
CA ASN A 230 0.26 -23.12 13.77
C ASN A 230 -0.34 -24.46 14.21
N SER A 231 -1.44 -24.86 13.58
CA SER A 231 -2.05 -26.17 13.76
C SER A 231 -1.18 -27.22 13.05
N GLY A 232 -0.12 -27.67 13.72
CA GLY A 232 0.74 -28.77 13.27
C GLY A 232 2.19 -28.51 13.68
N GLY A 233 2.92 -29.47 14.23
CA GLY A 233 2.69 -30.89 14.49
C GLY A 233 4.00 -31.47 15.01
#